data_AF-A0A183BI71-F1
#
_entry.id   AF-A0A183BI71-F1
#
_cell.length_a   1.000
_cell.length_b   1.000
_cell.length_c   1.000
_cell.angle_alpha   90.00
_cell.angle_beta   90.00
_cell.angle_gamma   90.00
#
_symmetry.space_group_name_H-M   'P 1'
#
loop_
_entity.id
_entity.type
_entity.pdbx_description
1 polymer ?
#
loop_
_entity_poly.entity_id
_entity_poly.type
_entity_poly.pdbx_seq_one_letter_code
_entity_poly.pdbx_strand_id
1 'polypeptide(L)'
;MNLYLARFIYWADQGQTPAIQRAWLDGTHKQVVVHDEVKEPTDLIIDPNSHYLYWTDAGMDGIYRINPELLLNSADTELKPELVRADIAEATGIAIVGQNMYWTDRRLEKVFAGSSKPNQSAMILSPVTVVGDLQDLTDLAAFDALAQPKSTSPCHIRTKASGRVAADWEKKSDTDFGSDYPKFLGSDFGLGKTPDFG
;
A
#
# COMPACT_ATOMS: atom_id res chain seq x y z
N MET A 1 17.16 8.87 -2.42
CA MET A 1 15.72 8.55 -2.51
C MET A 1 15.62 7.04 -2.51
N ASN A 2 15.06 6.44 -1.45
CA ASN A 2 15.03 4.99 -1.28
C ASN A 2 14.07 4.38 -2.30
N LEU A 3 14.59 3.53 -3.20
CA LEU A 3 13.91 2.99 -4.39
C LEU A 3 12.94 1.83 -4.08
N TYR A 4 12.62 1.58 -2.80
CA TYR A 4 12.14 0.27 -2.35
C TYR A 4 10.64 0.01 -2.53
N LEU A 5 9.80 1.05 -2.71
CA LEU A 5 8.37 0.86 -3.03
C LEU A 5 8.02 0.98 -4.52
N ALA A 6 8.97 1.34 -5.38
CA ALA A 6 8.69 1.67 -6.79
C ALA A 6 8.33 0.47 -7.69
N ARG A 7 7.97 -0.69 -7.12
CA ARG A 7 7.76 -1.94 -7.87
C ARG A 7 6.62 -2.83 -7.39
N PHE A 8 5.75 -2.36 -6.49
CA PHE A 8 4.59 -3.14 -6.04
C PHE A 8 3.27 -2.46 -6.38
N ILE A 9 2.27 -3.27 -6.71
CA ILE A 9 0.85 -2.91 -6.61
C ILE A 9 0.31 -3.46 -5.29
N TYR A 10 -0.60 -2.72 -4.66
CA TYR A 10 -1.31 -3.11 -3.44
C TYR A 10 -2.80 -3.01 -3.71
N TRP A 11 -3.59 -3.91 -3.12
CA TRP A 11 -5.04 -3.85 -3.20
C TRP A 11 -5.69 -4.40 -1.93
N ALA A 12 -6.89 -3.90 -1.66
CA ALA A 12 -7.82 -4.43 -0.70
C ALA A 12 -8.69 -5.48 -1.39
N ASP A 13 -8.70 -6.69 -0.85
CA ASP A 13 -9.55 -7.78 -1.29
C ASP A 13 -10.65 -7.98 -0.23
N GLN A 14 -11.89 -7.60 -0.57
CA GLN A 14 -13.07 -7.80 0.28
C GLN A 14 -13.80 -9.11 -0.08
N GLY A 15 -13.09 -10.09 -0.65
CA GLY A 15 -13.64 -11.39 -1.02
C GLY A 15 -13.99 -12.29 0.16
N GLN A 16 -14.16 -13.60 -0.11
CA GLN A 16 -14.50 -14.60 0.93
C GLN A 16 -13.47 -14.68 2.07
N THR A 17 -12.22 -14.33 1.77
CA THR A 17 -11.12 -14.20 2.73
C THR A 17 -10.56 -12.79 2.61
N PRO A 18 -11.10 -11.83 3.37
CA PRO A 18 -10.66 -10.45 3.32
C PRO A 18 -9.17 -10.31 3.60
N ALA A 19 -8.48 -9.50 2.82
CA ALA A 19 -7.05 -9.31 2.98
C ALA A 19 -6.55 -8.02 2.32
N ILE A 20 -5.44 -7.51 2.84
CA ILE A 20 -4.59 -6.58 2.12
C ILE A 20 -3.50 -7.39 1.43
N GLN A 21 -3.32 -7.18 0.14
CA GLN A 21 -2.43 -7.98 -0.69
C GLN A 21 -1.50 -7.08 -1.51
N ARG A 22 -0.41 -7.65 -1.98
CA ARG A 22 0.52 -6.99 -2.90
C ARG A 22 1.06 -7.95 -3.94
N ALA A 23 1.57 -7.40 -5.03
CA ALA A 23 2.33 -8.13 -6.05
C ALA A 23 3.34 -7.18 -6.67
N TRP A 24 4.30 -7.71 -7.42
CA TRP A 24 5.11 -6.88 -8.30
C TRP A 24 4.23 -6.15 -9.33
N LEU A 25 4.71 -5.04 -9.89
CA LEU A 25 3.98 -4.28 -10.92
C LEU A 25 3.64 -5.11 -12.17
N ASP A 26 4.35 -6.21 -12.42
CA ASP A 26 4.06 -7.16 -13.51
C ASP A 26 2.99 -8.21 -13.12
N GLY A 27 2.45 -8.15 -11.90
CA GLY A 27 1.45 -9.06 -11.35
C GLY A 27 2.03 -10.35 -10.75
N THR A 28 3.34 -10.56 -10.79
CA THR A 28 3.98 -11.74 -10.20
C THR A 28 4.25 -11.56 -8.70
N HIS A 29 4.69 -12.63 -8.03
CA HIS A 29 5.06 -12.62 -6.61
C HIS A 29 3.95 -12.06 -5.70
N LYS A 30 2.72 -12.50 -5.96
CA LYS A 30 1.55 -12.17 -5.14
C LYS A 30 1.77 -12.66 -3.71
N GLN A 31 1.54 -11.78 -2.75
CA GLN A 31 1.72 -12.01 -1.32
C GLN A 31 0.56 -11.40 -0.54
N VAL A 32 0.13 -12.11 0.50
CA VAL A 32 -0.79 -11.56 1.52
C VAL A 32 0.02 -10.70 2.48
N VAL A 33 -0.43 -9.48 2.71
CA VAL A 33 0.17 -8.54 3.66
C VAL A 33 -0.51 -8.65 5.03
N VAL A 34 -1.84 -8.66 5.06
CA VAL A 34 -2.64 -8.84 6.28
C VAL A 34 -3.87 -9.67 5.93
N HIS A 35 -4.25 -10.62 6.78
CA HIS A 35 -5.53 -11.35 6.66
C HIS A 35 -6.29 -11.50 8.00
N ASP A 36 -5.59 -11.59 9.14
CA ASP A 36 -6.27 -11.82 10.43
C ASP A 36 -6.87 -10.56 11.06
N GLU A 37 -6.32 -9.39 10.75
CA GLU A 37 -6.76 -8.09 11.26
C GLU A 37 -7.35 -7.21 10.13
N VAL A 38 -8.19 -7.83 9.30
CA VAL A 38 -8.92 -7.19 8.18
C VAL A 38 -10.31 -7.83 8.06
N LYS A 39 -11.36 -7.03 7.84
CA LYS A 39 -12.74 -7.53 7.65
C LYS A 39 -13.40 -6.99 6.40
N GLU A 40 -13.54 -5.68 6.30
CA GLU A 40 -14.15 -5.03 5.13
C GLU A 40 -13.27 -3.85 4.70
N PRO A 41 -12.09 -4.14 4.13
CA PRO A 41 -11.18 -3.09 3.70
C PRO A 41 -11.81 -2.34 2.52
N THR A 42 -12.01 -1.02 2.67
CA THR A 42 -12.74 -0.21 1.68
C THR A 42 -11.81 0.55 0.73
N ASP A 43 -10.73 1.12 1.25
CA ASP A 43 -9.74 1.87 0.47
C ASP A 43 -8.35 1.73 1.09
N LEU A 44 -7.30 1.98 0.30
CA LEU A 44 -5.91 1.97 0.75
C LEU A 44 -5.06 3.02 0.04
N ILE A 45 -4.02 3.46 0.74
CA ILE A 45 -3.01 4.35 0.16
C ILE A 45 -1.63 4.11 0.76
N ILE A 46 -0.61 4.40 -0.02
CA ILE A 46 0.78 4.41 0.42
C ILE A 46 1.23 5.86 0.50
N ASP A 47 1.76 6.28 1.65
CA ASP A 47 2.46 7.56 1.71
C ASP A 47 3.81 7.41 1.01
N PRO A 48 4.06 8.11 -0.11
CA PRO A 48 5.29 7.95 -0.87
C PRO A 48 6.54 8.46 -0.11
N ASN A 49 6.37 9.25 0.96
CA ASN A 49 7.48 9.79 1.74
C ASN A 49 7.87 8.87 2.90
N SER A 50 6.90 8.43 3.70
CA SER A 50 7.15 7.56 4.85
C SER A 50 7.07 6.07 4.53
N HIS A 51 6.54 5.71 3.36
CA HIS A 51 6.36 4.33 2.89
C HIS A 51 5.36 3.50 3.71
N TYR A 52 4.65 4.10 4.66
CA TYR A 52 3.54 3.42 5.34
C TYR A 52 2.39 3.15 4.37
N LEU A 53 1.85 1.94 4.46
CA LEU A 53 0.59 1.56 3.83
C LEU A 53 -0.54 1.78 4.84
N TYR A 54 -1.54 2.55 4.45
CA TYR A 54 -2.75 2.84 5.23
C TYR A 54 -3.95 2.18 4.55
N TRP A 55 -4.95 1.78 5.33
CA TRP A 55 -6.25 1.36 4.82
C TRP A 55 -7.38 1.73 5.77
N THR A 56 -8.56 1.88 5.20
CA THR A 56 -9.83 1.99 5.91
C THR A 56 -10.49 0.61 5.96
N ASP A 57 -11.12 0.28 7.08
CA ASP A 57 -11.88 -0.96 7.24
C ASP A 57 -13.25 -0.66 7.85
N ALA A 58 -14.31 -0.84 7.07
CA ALA A 58 -15.69 -0.57 7.48
C ALA A 58 -16.22 -1.61 8.47
N GLY A 59 -15.72 -2.85 8.43
CA GLY A 59 -16.13 -3.94 9.32
C GLY A 59 -15.42 -3.89 10.68
N MET A 60 -14.35 -3.12 10.78
CA MET A 60 -13.60 -2.84 11.99
C MET A 60 -13.76 -1.41 12.51
N ASP A 61 -14.56 -0.58 11.84
CA ASP A 61 -14.83 0.82 12.18
C ASP A 61 -13.53 1.67 12.35
N GLY A 62 -12.51 1.42 11.50
CA GLY A 62 -11.17 1.95 11.77
C GLY A 62 -10.32 2.26 10.55
N ILE A 63 -9.26 3.03 10.81
CA ILE A 63 -8.13 3.22 9.92
C ILE A 63 -6.90 2.61 10.57
N TYR A 64 -6.15 1.89 9.77
CA TYR A 64 -4.97 1.15 10.18
C TYR A 64 -3.80 1.49 9.26
N ARG A 65 -2.61 1.16 9.71
CA ARG A 65 -1.40 1.25 8.89
C ARG A 65 -0.41 0.15 9.21
N ILE A 66 0.52 -0.08 8.30
CA ILE A 66 1.64 -0.99 8.53
C ILE A 66 2.96 -0.34 8.15
N ASN A 67 3.98 -0.61 8.98
CA ASN A 67 5.33 -0.10 8.78
C ASN A 67 6.00 -0.77 7.56
N PRO A 68 6.59 0.01 6.63
CA PRO A 68 7.28 -0.52 5.46
C PRO A 68 8.41 -1.50 5.75
N GLU A 69 9.13 -1.34 6.87
CA GLU A 69 10.25 -2.24 7.22
C GLU A 69 9.77 -3.67 7.50
N LEU A 70 8.56 -3.81 8.03
CA LEU A 70 7.93 -5.11 8.22
C LEU A 70 7.56 -5.74 6.87
N LEU A 71 7.12 -4.91 5.91
CA LEU A 71 6.81 -5.36 4.56
C LEU A 71 8.03 -5.87 3.79
N LEU A 72 9.26 -5.52 4.18
CA LEU A 72 10.48 -6.00 3.52
C LEU A 72 11.00 -7.33 4.08
N ASN A 73 10.75 -7.62 5.36
CA ASN A 73 11.29 -8.79 6.07
C ASN A 73 10.21 -9.84 6.39
N SER A 74 9.12 -9.86 5.63
CA SER A 74 7.89 -10.61 5.90
C SER A 74 8.01 -12.15 5.82
N ALA A 75 9.22 -12.70 5.67
CA ALA A 75 9.41 -14.14 5.59
C ALA A 75 9.13 -14.84 6.93
N ASP A 76 9.43 -14.18 8.06
CA ASP A 76 9.32 -14.78 9.41
C ASP A 76 8.73 -13.85 10.49
N THR A 77 8.32 -12.62 10.12
CA THR A 77 7.77 -11.65 11.09
C THR A 77 6.26 -11.53 10.92
N GLU A 78 5.51 -11.76 12.00
CA GLU A 78 4.08 -11.47 12.06
C GLU A 78 3.85 -9.98 11.77
N LEU A 79 3.21 -9.71 10.63
CA LEU A 79 2.89 -8.37 10.18
C LEU A 79 1.70 -7.86 11.00
N LYS A 80 1.98 -7.10 12.07
CA LYS A 80 0.95 -6.54 12.93
C LYS A 80 0.56 -5.10 12.53
N PRO A 81 -0.69 -4.85 12.12
CA PRO A 81 -1.25 -3.52 11.94
C PRO A 81 -1.12 -2.61 13.17
N GLU A 82 -0.86 -1.32 12.92
CA GLU A 82 -1.01 -0.25 13.90
C GLU A 82 -2.37 0.43 13.70
N LEU A 83 -3.16 0.53 14.76
CA LEU A 83 -4.39 1.32 14.76
C LEU A 83 -4.06 2.82 14.66
N VAL A 84 -4.55 3.48 13.61
CA VAL A 84 -4.52 4.94 13.49
C VAL A 84 -5.69 5.53 14.25
N ARG A 85 -6.90 5.03 13.98
CA ARG A 85 -8.15 5.56 14.53
C ARG A 85 -9.27 4.51 14.52
N ALA A 86 -10.13 4.49 15.53
CA ALA A 86 -11.23 3.52 15.70
C ALA A 86 -12.64 4.14 15.85
N ASP A 87 -12.75 5.47 15.81
CA ASP A 87 -14.03 6.21 15.90
C ASP A 87 -14.52 6.64 14.50
N ILE A 88 -14.60 5.67 13.59
CA ILE A 88 -14.97 5.90 12.19
C ILE A 88 -16.29 5.21 11.91
N ALA A 89 -17.20 5.89 11.20
CA ALA A 89 -18.55 5.39 11.01
C ALA A 89 -18.70 4.52 9.76
N GLU A 90 -18.25 5.01 8.60
CA GLU A 90 -18.14 4.22 7.37
C GLU A 90 -17.16 4.93 6.42
N ALA A 91 -15.85 4.70 6.64
CA ALA A 91 -14.85 5.31 5.77
C ALA A 91 -14.83 4.63 4.40
N THR A 92 -14.91 5.44 3.34
CA THR A 92 -14.98 4.96 1.96
C THR A 92 -13.76 5.31 1.11
N GLY A 93 -13.04 6.37 1.47
CA GLY A 93 -11.84 6.82 0.80
C GLY A 93 -10.87 7.46 1.79
N ILE A 94 -9.57 7.38 1.51
CA ILE A 94 -8.49 7.90 2.36
C ILE A 94 -7.40 8.61 1.54
N ALA A 95 -6.95 9.75 2.04
CA ALA A 95 -5.81 10.46 1.48
C ALA A 95 -4.82 10.91 2.57
N ILE A 96 -3.52 10.90 2.24
CA ILE A 96 -2.44 11.32 3.13
C ILE A 96 -1.65 12.45 2.48
N VAL A 97 -1.41 13.54 3.22
CA VAL A 97 -0.51 14.63 2.83
C VAL A 97 0.36 14.99 4.03
N GLY A 98 1.64 14.59 4.00
CA GLY A 98 2.54 14.77 5.12
C GLY A 98 2.06 14.01 6.37
N GLN A 99 1.89 14.72 7.49
CA GLN A 99 1.37 14.14 8.75
C GLN A 99 -0.16 14.20 8.88
N ASN A 100 -0.85 14.70 7.84
CA ASN A 100 -2.29 14.84 7.84
C ASN A 100 -2.93 13.69 7.05
N MET A 101 -4.05 13.24 7.56
CA MET A 101 -4.91 12.23 6.97
C MET A 101 -6.29 12.84 6.75
N TYR A 102 -6.89 12.48 5.63
CA TYR A 102 -8.23 12.86 5.26
C TYR A 102 -9.01 11.60 4.91
N TRP A 103 -10.28 11.55 5.27
CA TRP A 103 -11.15 10.44 4.87
C TRP A 103 -12.56 10.93 4.61
N THR A 104 -13.22 10.25 3.68
CA THR A 104 -14.66 10.38 3.47
C THR A 104 -15.38 9.42 4.38
N ASP A 105 -16.43 9.89 5.05
CA ASP A 105 -17.34 9.06 5.81
C ASP A 105 -18.72 9.12 5.16
N ARG A 106 -19.16 8.00 4.57
CA ARG A 106 -20.42 7.94 3.82
C ARG A 106 -21.63 8.06 4.74
N ARG A 107 -21.58 7.40 5.90
CA ARG A 107 -22.69 7.39 6.86
C ARG A 107 -22.92 8.77 7.48
N LEU A 108 -21.84 9.54 7.67
CA LEU A 108 -21.91 10.89 8.22
C LEU A 108 -21.99 11.99 7.15
N GLU A 109 -21.93 11.62 5.86
CA GLU A 109 -21.96 12.53 4.70
C GLU A 109 -20.90 13.65 4.81
N LYS A 110 -19.69 13.29 5.27
CA LYS A 110 -18.64 14.24 5.64
C LYS A 110 -17.27 13.82 5.14
N VAL A 111 -16.40 14.82 4.96
CA VAL A 111 -14.96 14.63 4.91
C VAL A 111 -14.36 15.11 6.21
N PHE A 112 -13.51 14.29 6.80
CA PHE A 112 -12.77 14.60 8.01
C PHE A 112 -11.29 14.78 7.72
N ALA A 113 -10.62 15.52 8.61
CA ALA A 113 -9.18 15.63 8.67
C ALA A 113 -8.67 15.30 10.08
N GLY A 114 -7.52 14.65 10.15
CA GLY A 114 -6.84 14.31 11.39
C GLY A 114 -5.36 14.02 11.16
N SER A 115 -4.69 13.59 12.23
CA SER A 115 -3.30 13.14 12.18
C SER A 115 -3.21 11.71 11.63
N SER A 116 -2.18 11.42 10.84
CA SER A 116 -1.87 10.07 10.33
C SER A 116 -1.05 9.20 11.32
N LYS A 117 -0.75 9.74 12.51
CA LYS A 117 -0.04 9.01 13.57
C LYS A 117 -0.93 7.91 14.17
N PRO A 118 -0.37 6.91 14.85
CA PRO A 118 -1.16 5.87 15.51
C PRO A 118 -1.89 6.44 16.74
N ASN A 119 -2.89 5.72 17.23
CA ASN A 119 -3.61 5.97 18.49
C ASN A 119 -4.29 7.35 18.58
N GLN A 120 -4.98 7.78 17.51
CA GLN A 120 -5.64 9.09 17.44
C GLN A 120 -7.10 9.10 17.91
N SER A 121 -7.57 8.04 18.58
CA SER A 121 -8.97 7.90 19.02
C SER A 121 -9.30 8.60 20.35
N ALA A 122 -8.33 9.30 20.98
CA ALA A 122 -8.62 10.06 22.20
C ALA A 122 -9.51 11.28 21.90
N MET A 123 -10.41 11.64 22.81
CA MET A 123 -11.34 12.78 22.61
C MET A 123 -10.61 14.12 22.35
N ILE A 124 -9.45 14.34 22.96
CA ILE A 124 -8.64 15.55 22.69
C ILE A 124 -8.02 15.57 21.29
N LEU A 125 -8.05 14.44 20.58
CA LEU A 125 -7.56 14.24 19.21
C LEU A 125 -8.72 14.04 18.23
N SER A 126 -9.93 14.51 18.57
CA SER A 126 -11.09 14.41 17.68
C SER A 126 -10.81 15.04 16.32
N PRO A 127 -11.35 14.46 15.23
CA PRO A 127 -11.09 14.94 13.90
C PRO A 127 -11.86 16.23 13.60
N VAL A 128 -11.32 16.99 12.65
CA VAL A 128 -11.95 18.21 12.16
C VAL A 128 -12.83 17.84 10.97
N THR A 129 -14.08 18.30 10.96
CA THR A 129 -14.92 18.24 9.75
C THR A 129 -14.40 19.28 8.75
N VAL A 130 -13.94 18.81 7.59
CA VAL A 130 -13.49 19.67 6.48
C VAL A 130 -14.69 20.18 5.70
N VAL A 131 -15.62 19.28 5.39
CA VAL A 131 -16.86 19.57 4.66
C VAL A 131 -17.91 18.53 5.04
N GLY A 132 -19.19 18.90 4.96
CA GLY A 132 -20.33 18.03 5.19
C GLY A 132 -21.40 18.19 4.13
N ASP A 133 -22.52 17.50 4.32
CA ASP A 133 -23.67 17.47 3.41
C ASP A 133 -23.28 16.92 2.01
N LEU A 134 -22.42 15.90 2.01
CA LEU A 134 -21.94 15.23 0.80
C LEU A 134 -22.50 13.80 0.74
N GLN A 135 -23.52 13.62 -0.10
CA GLN A 135 -24.14 12.32 -0.33
C GLN A 135 -23.28 11.45 -1.25
N ASP A 136 -23.42 10.13 -1.09
CA ASP A 136 -22.78 9.12 -1.95
C ASP A 136 -21.25 9.27 -2.06
N LEU A 137 -20.59 9.67 -0.98
CA LEU A 137 -19.12 9.72 -0.93
C LEU A 137 -18.53 8.32 -1.16
N THR A 138 -17.61 8.24 -2.11
CA THR A 138 -17.03 6.98 -2.58
C THR A 138 -15.51 6.94 -2.46
N ASP A 139 -14.81 8.01 -2.85
CA ASP A 139 -13.35 8.01 -2.92
C ASP A 139 -12.80 9.41 -2.62
N LEU A 140 -11.53 9.49 -2.21
CA LEU A 140 -10.81 10.71 -1.90
C LEU A 140 -9.34 10.61 -2.34
N ALA A 141 -8.92 11.49 -3.25
CA ALA A 141 -7.53 11.62 -3.66
C ALA A 141 -6.95 12.99 -3.32
N ALA A 142 -5.73 13.02 -2.79
CA ALA A 142 -5.00 14.27 -2.58
C ALA A 142 -4.24 14.70 -3.86
N PHE A 143 -4.43 15.95 -4.27
CA PHE A 143 -3.65 16.58 -5.33
C PHE A 143 -2.61 17.51 -4.72
N ASP A 144 -1.45 16.96 -4.38
CA ASP A 144 -0.32 17.68 -3.77
C ASP A 144 1.02 17.09 -4.24
N ALA A 145 2.05 17.92 -4.35
CA ALA A 145 3.39 17.47 -4.74
C ALA A 145 4.01 16.47 -3.74
N LEU A 146 3.61 16.51 -2.47
CA LEU A 146 4.01 15.56 -1.43
C LEU A 146 3.32 14.21 -1.58
N ALA A 147 2.09 14.18 -2.11
CA ALA A 147 1.36 12.94 -2.40
C ALA A 147 1.77 12.33 -3.75
N GLN A 148 2.36 13.14 -4.65
CA GLN A 148 2.79 12.74 -5.99
C GLN A 148 4.23 13.21 -6.26
N PRO A 149 5.23 12.74 -5.49
CA PRO A 149 6.60 13.20 -5.64
C PRO A 149 7.16 12.82 -7.00
N LYS A 150 7.90 13.74 -7.62
CA LYS A 150 8.56 13.49 -8.90
C LYS A 150 9.62 12.39 -8.72
N SER A 151 9.54 11.36 -9.55
CA SER A 151 10.48 10.25 -9.57
C SER A 151 10.83 9.89 -11.01
N THR A 152 12.05 9.41 -11.22
CA THR A 152 12.47 8.81 -12.49
C THR A 152 12.23 7.32 -12.43
N SER A 153 11.35 6.81 -13.28
CA SER A 153 11.15 5.38 -13.46
C SER A 153 11.86 4.88 -14.74
N PRO A 154 12.29 3.61 -14.80
CA PRO A 154 12.82 3.02 -16.03
C PRO A 154 11.85 3.10 -17.22
N CYS A 155 10.53 3.12 -16.96
CA CYS A 155 9.52 3.32 -18.01
C CYS A 155 9.44 4.76 -18.54
N HIS A 156 9.94 5.76 -17.78
CA HIS A 156 10.09 7.13 -18.27
C HIS A 156 11.20 7.26 -19.33
N ILE A 157 12.15 6.32 -19.37
CA ILE A 157 13.35 6.39 -20.22
C ILE A 157 13.14 5.68 -21.58
N ARG A 158 12.10 4.84 -21.74
CA ARG A 158 11.84 4.08 -22.97
C ARG A 158 10.52 4.46 -23.65
N THR A 159 10.51 5.60 -24.34
CA THR A 159 9.47 5.93 -25.35
C THR A 159 10.00 5.81 -26.76
N LYS A 160 10.58 4.66 -27.13
CA LYS A 160 10.56 4.20 -28.53
C LYS A 160 10.42 2.68 -28.58
N ALA A 161 9.34 2.25 -29.25
CA ALA A 161 9.00 0.88 -29.66
C ALA A 161 8.38 -0.05 -28.60
N SER A 162 7.06 0.07 -28.39
CA SER A 162 6.07 -0.97 -28.77
C SER A 162 4.68 -0.51 -28.31
N GLY A 163 3.65 -0.72 -29.15
CA GLY A 163 2.26 -0.29 -28.90
C GLY A 163 1.51 -1.14 -27.89
N ARG A 164 2.11 -1.47 -26.75
CA ARG A 164 1.47 -2.10 -25.59
C ARG A 164 1.89 -1.35 -24.34
N VAL A 165 1.06 -1.37 -23.29
CA VAL A 165 1.43 -0.87 -21.95
C VAL A 165 2.84 -1.38 -21.65
N ALA A 166 3.77 -0.49 -21.32
CA ALA A 166 5.17 -0.80 -21.10
C ALA A 166 5.32 -1.69 -19.85
N ALA A 167 5.09 -2.99 -20.03
CA ALA A 167 5.28 -4.07 -19.07
C ALA A 167 6.26 -5.12 -19.65
N ASP A 168 7.09 -4.74 -20.61
CA ASP A 168 8.00 -5.64 -21.30
C ASP A 168 9.39 -5.59 -20.63
N TRP A 169 9.52 -6.35 -19.54
CA TRP A 169 10.77 -6.61 -18.84
C TRP A 169 11.35 -7.97 -19.28
N GLU A 170 11.43 -8.21 -20.59
CA GLU A 170 12.04 -9.43 -21.14
C GLU A 170 13.43 -9.69 -20.50
N LYS A 171 13.45 -10.72 -19.65
CA LYS A 171 14.61 -11.50 -19.16
C LYS A 171 15.96 -10.79 -19.23
N LYS A 172 16.21 -9.82 -18.35
CA LYS A 172 17.57 -9.33 -18.08
C LYS A 172 18.01 -9.81 -16.70
N SER A 173 19.13 -10.55 -16.69
CA SER A 173 19.80 -11.00 -15.47
C SER A 173 20.36 -9.82 -14.68
N ASP A 174 20.51 -9.99 -13.37
CA ASP A 174 20.96 -9.00 -12.39
C ASP A 174 22.31 -8.31 -12.70
N THR A 175 23.00 -8.75 -13.74
CA THR A 175 24.27 -8.18 -14.23
C THR A 175 24.09 -6.95 -15.13
N ASP A 176 22.88 -6.68 -15.63
CA ASP A 176 22.61 -5.60 -16.60
C ASP A 176 22.34 -4.23 -15.93
N PHE A 177 22.26 -4.19 -14.61
CA PHE A 177 22.05 -2.97 -13.85
C PHE A 177 23.33 -2.64 -13.07
N GLY A 178 23.91 -1.48 -13.38
CA GLY A 178 25.17 -1.00 -12.81
C GLY A 178 25.20 -1.04 -11.27
N SER A 179 26.42 -0.97 -10.72
CA SER A 179 26.84 -1.24 -9.33
C SER A 179 26.12 -0.54 -8.17
N ASP A 180 24.98 0.12 -8.38
CA ASP A 180 24.22 0.86 -7.36
C ASP A 180 23.10 0.04 -6.70
N TYR A 181 23.03 -1.28 -6.93
CA TYR A 181 22.05 -2.17 -6.32
C TYR A 181 22.73 -3.16 -5.36
N PRO A 182 22.18 -3.38 -4.14
CA PRO A 182 22.70 -4.41 -3.25
C PRO A 182 22.47 -5.77 -3.90
N LYS A 183 23.57 -6.47 -4.19
CA LYS A 183 23.55 -7.88 -4.57
C LYS A 183 23.12 -8.66 -3.34
N PHE A 184 21.91 -9.19 -3.32
CA PHE A 184 21.55 -10.20 -2.34
C PHE A 184 22.28 -11.49 -2.72
N LEU A 185 23.30 -11.82 -1.93
CA LEU A 185 23.99 -13.11 -1.99
C LEU A 185 22.96 -14.19 -1.66
N GLY A 186 22.53 -14.95 -2.67
CA GLY A 186 21.85 -16.22 -2.45
C GLY A 186 22.83 -17.18 -1.79
N SER A 187 22.69 -17.39 -0.49
CA SER A 187 23.37 -18.48 0.22
C SER A 187 22.59 -19.78 -0.01
N ASP A 188 23.24 -20.71 -0.72
CA ASP A 188 23.18 -22.17 -0.60
C ASP A 188 21.91 -22.79 0.01
N PHE A 189 21.06 -23.35 -0.85
CA PHE A 189 20.39 -24.63 -0.56
C PHE A 189 20.52 -25.54 -1.79
N GLY A 190 21.13 -26.70 -1.55
CA GLY A 190 21.58 -27.65 -2.56
C GLY A 190 20.47 -28.24 -3.43
N LEU A 191 20.87 -28.57 -4.65
CA LEU A 191 20.11 -29.29 -5.66
C LEU A 191 19.57 -30.64 -5.11
N GLY A 192 18.28 -30.67 -4.77
CA GLY A 192 17.51 -31.91 -4.69
C GLY A 192 17.09 -32.34 -6.11
N LYS A 193 17.58 -33.50 -6.55
CA LYS A 193 17.25 -34.10 -7.85
C LYS A 193 15.75 -34.36 -8.00
N THR A 194 15.20 -34.04 -9.16
CA THR A 194 13.86 -34.46 -9.61
C THR A 194 13.82 -35.96 -9.87
N PRO A 195 12.73 -36.71 -9.56
CA PRO A 195 12.53 -38.04 -10.08
C PRO A 195 11.95 -37.96 -11.51
N ASP A 196 12.55 -38.71 -12.44
CA ASP A 196 11.98 -38.98 -13.76
C ASP A 196 10.79 -39.94 -13.62
N PHE A 197 9.64 -39.55 -14.16
CA PHE A 197 8.54 -40.47 -14.44
C PHE A 197 8.62 -40.89 -15.91
N GLY A 198 9.05 -42.13 -16.13
CA GLY A 198 8.80 -42.89 -17.36
C GLY A 198 7.63 -43.85 -17.16
#